data_AF-A0A9P9DS53-F1
#
_entry.id   AF-A0A9P9DS53-F1
#
_cell.length_a   1.000
_cell.length_b   1.000
_cell.length_c   1.000
_cell.angle_alpha   90.00
_cell.angle_beta   90.00
_cell.angle_gamma   90.00
#
_symmetry.space_group_name_H-M   'P 1'
#
loop_
_entity.id
_entity.type
_entity.pdbx_description
1 polymer ?
#
loop_
_entity_poly.entity_id
_entity_poly.type
_entity_poly.pdbx_seq_one_letter_code
_entity_poly.pdbx_strand_id
1 'polypeptide(L)'
;RIQEAEEMYEWALEGNKKALGPHHTSTLSTVNNLGSLYKDQGKFEEAEEMYKRALYSFQTALGPNHPKSSIVMRSMESLQRIKG
;
A
#
# COMPACT_ATOMS: atom_id res chain seq x y z
N ARG A 1 -8.29 -7.04 16.99
CA ARG A 1 -8.28 -7.75 15.68
C ARG A 1 -7.95 -6.87 14.48
N ILE A 2 -8.70 -5.79 14.19
CA ILE A 2 -8.36 -4.91 13.04
C ILE A 2 -7.30 -3.84 13.41
N GLN A 3 -7.34 -3.31 14.64
CA GLN A 3 -6.29 -2.43 15.17
C GLN A 3 -4.95 -3.15 15.33
N GLU A 4 -4.97 -4.39 15.84
CA GLU A 4 -3.77 -5.25 15.91
C GLU A 4 -3.13 -5.47 14.52
N ALA A 5 -3.94 -5.57 13.46
CA ALA A 5 -3.43 -5.70 12.09
C ALA A 5 -2.72 -4.42 11.62
N GLU A 6 -3.21 -3.24 12.02
CA GLU A 6 -2.61 -1.95 11.70
C GLU A 6 -1.24 -1.83 12.35
N GLU A 7 -1.16 -2.08 13.66
CA GLU A 7 0.09 -2.07 14.43
C GLU A 7 1.12 -3.06 13.84
N MET A 8 0.69 -4.27 13.46
CA MET A 8 1.57 -5.26 12.83
C MET A 8 2.11 -4.78 11.48
N TYR A 9 1.27 -4.16 10.64
CA TYR A 9 1.72 -3.65 9.35
C TYR A 9 2.63 -2.43 9.48
N GLU A 10 2.37 -1.53 10.43
CA GLU A 10 3.27 -0.40 10.73
C GLU A 10 4.63 -0.88 11.25
N TRP A 11 4.62 -1.86 12.16
CA TRP A 11 5.85 -2.47 12.65
C TRP A 11 6.63 -3.17 11.53
N ALA A 12 5.94 -3.94 10.68
CA ALA A 12 6.55 -4.57 9.51
C ALA A 12 7.09 -3.54 8.51
N LEU A 13 6.40 -2.42 8.33
CA LEU A 13 6.85 -1.33 7.45
C LEU A 13 8.16 -0.73 7.96
N GLU A 14 8.25 -0.46 9.26
CA GLU A 14 9.46 0.11 9.85
C GLU A 14 10.63 -0.88 9.82
N GLY A 15 10.37 -2.15 10.14
CA GLY A 15 11.36 -3.22 10.01
C GLY A 15 11.88 -3.36 8.58
N ASN A 16 10.98 -3.36 7.58
CA ASN A 16 11.35 -3.45 6.17
C ASN A 16 12.12 -2.22 5.68
N LYS A 17 11.74 -1.00 6.09
CA LYS A 17 12.51 0.21 5.78
C LYS A 17 13.94 0.10 6.30
N LYS A 18 14.11 -0.37 7.54
CA LYS A 18 15.43 -0.48 8.17
C LYS A 18 16.29 -1.58 7.54
N ALA A 19 15.70 -2.73 7.21
CA ALA A 19 16.43 -3.89 6.70
C ALA A 19 16.69 -3.84 5.20
N LEU A 20 15.73 -3.33 4.41
CA LEU A 20 15.71 -3.43 2.95
C LEU A 20 15.74 -2.06 2.27
N GLY A 21 15.44 -0.98 3.00
CA GLY A 21 15.32 0.36 2.48
C GLY A 21 13.89 0.74 2.09
N PRO A 22 13.60 2.05 1.98
CA PRO A 22 12.25 2.57 1.74
C PRO A 22 11.68 2.23 0.35
N HIS A 23 12.54 1.96 -0.64
CA HIS A 23 12.16 1.68 -2.02
C HIS A 23 12.16 0.18 -2.37
N HIS A 24 12.48 -0.69 -1.42
CA HIS A 24 12.46 -2.13 -1.68
C HIS A 24 11.03 -2.62 -1.89
N THR A 25 10.85 -3.57 -2.81
CA THR A 25 9.54 -4.07 -3.24
C THR A 25 8.70 -4.62 -2.09
N SER A 26 9.32 -5.27 -1.10
CA SER A 26 8.63 -5.72 0.14
C SER A 26 8.13 -4.55 0.97
N THR A 27 8.94 -3.50 1.17
CA THR A 27 8.54 -2.28 1.89
C THR A 27 7.36 -1.62 1.20
N LEU A 28 7.40 -1.49 -0.12
CA LEU A 28 6.32 -0.91 -0.91
C LEU A 28 5.05 -1.78 -0.90
N SER A 29 5.21 -3.11 -0.86
CA SER A 29 4.07 -4.03 -0.72
C SER A 29 3.39 -3.87 0.64
N THR A 30 4.16 -3.63 1.72
CA THR A 30 3.59 -3.33 3.04
C THR A 30 2.75 -2.05 3.02
N VAL A 31 3.20 -0.99 2.32
CA VAL A 31 2.40 0.24 2.16
C VAL A 31 1.09 -0.03 1.41
N ASN A 32 1.10 -0.81 0.33
CA ASN A 32 -0.13 -1.21 -0.35
C ASN A 32 -1.08 -2.01 0.57
N ASN A 33 -0.54 -2.89 1.41
CA ASN A 33 -1.36 -3.70 2.31
C ASN A 33 -1.98 -2.87 3.44
N LEU A 34 -1.29 -1.83 3.94
CA LEU A 34 -1.91 -0.82 4.82
C LEU A 34 -3.11 -0.15 4.15
N GLY A 35 -2.99 0.19 2.86
CA GLY A 35 -4.12 0.73 2.09
C GLY A 35 -5.30 -0.24 2.00
N SER A 36 -5.03 -1.54 1.85
CA SER A 36 -6.08 -2.57 1.87
C SER A 36 -6.74 -2.71 3.24
N LEU A 37 -5.95 -2.66 4.32
CA LEU A 37 -6.48 -2.68 5.67
C LEU A 37 -7.39 -1.46 5.94
N TYR A 38 -6.96 -0.26 5.55
CA TYR A 38 -7.77 0.95 5.71
C TYR A 38 -9.06 0.91 4.89
N LYS A 39 -9.00 0.38 3.66
CA LYS A 39 -10.19 0.15 2.85
C LYS A 39 -11.18 -0.78 3.58
N ASP A 40 -10.70 -1.88 4.15
CA ASP A 40 -11.54 -2.84 4.86
C ASP A 40 -12.10 -2.27 6.18
N GLN A 41 -11.45 -1.24 6.75
CA GLN A 41 -11.93 -0.45 7.88
C GLN A 41 -12.96 0.63 7.51
N GLY A 42 -13.19 0.89 6.22
CA GLY A 42 -14.00 2.04 5.76
C GLY A 42 -13.28 3.39 5.84
N LYS A 43 -11.97 3.40 6.14
CA LYS A 43 -11.10 4.58 6.17
C LYS A 43 -10.59 4.88 4.76
N PHE A 44 -11.49 5.38 3.91
CA PHE A 44 -11.22 5.46 2.47
C PHE A 44 -10.19 6.51 2.08
N GLU A 45 -10.08 7.60 2.84
CA GLU A 45 -9.07 8.65 2.62
C GLU A 45 -7.66 8.12 2.93
N GLU A 46 -7.48 7.43 4.05
CA GLU A 46 -6.21 6.83 4.45
C GLU A 46 -5.81 5.69 3.49
N ALA A 47 -6.78 4.89 3.05
CA ALA A 47 -6.56 3.88 2.01
C ALA A 47 -6.03 4.51 0.71
N GLU A 48 -6.64 5.61 0.29
CA GLU A 48 -6.27 6.33 -0.93
C GLU A 48 -4.85 6.88 -0.85
N GLU A 49 -4.46 7.46 0.28
CA GLU A 49 -3.11 7.95 0.52
C GLU A 49 -2.07 6.82 0.41
N MET A 50 -2.34 5.69 1.05
CA MET A 50 -1.42 4.54 1.02
C MET A 50 -1.26 3.97 -0.39
N TYR A 51 -2.36 3.83 -1.15
CA TYR A 51 -2.27 3.37 -2.53
C TYR A 51 -1.53 4.36 -3.44
N LYS A 52 -1.78 5.67 -3.31
CA LYS A 52 -1.04 6.70 -4.07
C LYS A 52 0.46 6.63 -3.80
N ARG A 53 0.86 6.53 -2.53
CA ARG A 53 2.26 6.40 -2.13
C ARG A 53 2.92 5.13 -2.68
N ALA A 54 2.24 3.99 -2.56
CA ALA A 54 2.73 2.71 -3.07
C ALA A 54 2.86 2.75 -4.61
N LEU A 55 1.85 3.27 -5.31
CA LEU A 55 1.83 3.34 -6.77
C LEU A 55 2.97 4.21 -7.28
N TYR A 56 3.13 5.43 -6.76
CA TYR A 56 4.23 6.31 -7.12
C TYR A 56 5.58 5.62 -6.96
N SER A 57 5.81 5.01 -5.79
CA SER A 57 7.07 4.35 -5.48
C SER A 57 7.35 3.15 -6.39
N PHE A 58 6.35 2.32 -6.69
CA PHE A 58 6.50 1.19 -7.60
C PHE A 58 6.75 1.63 -9.05
N GLN A 59 6.07 2.68 -9.51
CA GLN A 59 6.28 3.24 -10.85
C GLN A 59 7.68 3.82 -10.99
N THR A 60 8.19 4.53 -9.98
CA THR A 60 9.56 5.04 -9.98
C THR A 60 10.60 3.92 -9.95
N ALA A 61 10.38 2.86 -9.14
CA ALA A 61 11.35 1.79 -8.96
C ALA A 61 11.37 0.76 -10.11
N LEU A 62 10.20 0.42 -10.66
CA LEU A 62 10.03 -0.72 -11.57
C LEU A 62 9.39 -0.36 -12.92
N GLY A 63 8.88 0.87 -13.05
CA GLY A 63 8.13 1.33 -14.22
C GLY A 63 6.62 1.09 -14.13
N PRO A 64 5.83 1.81 -14.93
CA PRO A 64 4.36 1.78 -14.89
C PRO A 64 3.75 0.45 -15.35
N ASN A 65 4.43 -0.28 -16.22
CA ASN A 65 3.94 -1.55 -16.78
C ASN A 65 4.37 -2.79 -15.95
N HIS A 66 5.05 -2.60 -14.82
CA HIS A 66 5.47 -3.70 -13.99
C HIS A 66 4.27 -4.33 -13.27
N PRO A 67 4.18 -5.68 -13.13
CA PRO A 67 3.04 -6.34 -12.50
C PRO A 67 2.70 -5.82 -11.09
N LYS A 68 3.70 -5.43 -10.30
CA LYS A 68 3.50 -4.82 -8.97
C LYS A 68 2.80 -3.46 -9.04
N SER A 69 3.16 -2.61 -10.01
CA SER A 69 2.48 -1.34 -10.26
C SER A 69 1.02 -1.56 -10.66
N SER A 70 0.75 -2.55 -11.52
CA SER A 70 -0.61 -2.92 -11.92
C SER A 70 -1.47 -3.45 -10.76
N ILE A 71 -0.88 -4.14 -9.79
CA ILE A 71 -1.60 -4.59 -8.59
C ILE A 71 -2.11 -3.40 -7.78
N VAL A 72 -1.25 -2.41 -7.51
CA VAL A 72 -1.66 -1.22 -6.74
C VAL A 72 -2.71 -0.41 -7.49
N MET A 73 -2.58 -0.31 -8.82
CA MET A 73 -3.57 0.35 -9.67
C MET A 73 -4.96 -0.31 -9.54
N ARG A 74 -5.05 -1.65 -9.59
CA ARG A 74 -6.32 -2.37 -9.37
C ARG A 74 -6.90 -2.14 -7.97
N SER A 75 -6.04 -2.10 -6.94
CA SER A 75 -6.49 -1.78 -5.57
C SER A 75 -7.07 -0.37 -5.48
N MET A 76 -6.44 0.61 -6.13
CA MET A 76 -6.91 1.99 -6.20
C MET A 76 -8.24 2.10 -6.98
N GLU A 77 -8.36 1.43 -8.13
CA GLU A 77 -9.61 1.39 -8.90
C GLU A 77 -10.75 0.78 -8.09
N SER A 78 -10.48 -0.31 -7.36
CA SER A 78 -11.46 -0.93 -6.47
C SER A 78 -11.92 0.04 -5.38
N LEU A 79 -11.01 0.83 -4.81
CA LEU A 79 -11.37 1.85 -3.81
C LEU A 79 -12.27 2.94 -4.42
N GLN A 80 -11.92 3.44 -5.61
CA GLN A 80 -12.71 4.48 -6.28
C GLN A 80 -14.14 4.02 -6.61
N ARG A 81 -14.32 2.75 -6.98
CA ARG A 81 -15.66 2.17 -7.20
C ARG A 81 -16.51 2.04 -5.93
N ILE A 82 -15.89 1.99 -4.76
CA ILE A 82 -16.61 1.93 -3.48
C ILE A 82 -17.01 3.34 -3.01
N LYS A 83 -16.20 4.35 -3.33
CA LYS A 83 -16.45 5.75 -2.95
C LYS A 83 -17.50 6.46 -3.81
N GLY A 84 -17.71 5.99 -5.05
CA GLY A 84 -18.68 6.54 -6.01
C GLY A 84 -20.00 5.80 -5.99
#